data_AF-A0A381ZHH4-F1
#
_entry.id   AF-A0A381ZHH4-F1
#
_cell.length_a   1.000
_cell.length_b   1.000
_cell.length_c   1.000
_cell.angle_alpha   90.00
_cell.angle_beta   90.00
_cell.angle_gamma   90.00
#
_symmetry.space_group_name_H-M   'P 1'
#
loop_
_entity.id
_entity.type
_entity.pdbx_description
1 polymer ?
#
loop_
_entity_poly.entity_id
_entity_poly.type
_entity_poly.pdbx_seq_one_letter_code
_entity_poly.pdbx_strand_id
1 'polypeptide(L)'
;MVKQISLDTWSIQHLTDLLKKASLIVAKTNTPIILYRQTMEEKDDSYEEIVCSLTNGYIIEQLIVSGGMIVPAFKQQFVFTLEEFPERLSKKSKDLFLETVNLLEKKLK
;
A
#
# COMPACT_ATOMS: atom_id res chain seq x y z
N MET A 1 27.79 16.27 15.05
CA MET A 1 27.91 14.85 14.63
C MET A 1 26.64 14.49 13.88
N VAL A 2 26.69 14.37 12.55
CA VAL A 2 25.55 13.94 11.74
C VAL A 2 25.40 12.44 11.95
N LYS A 3 24.26 11.98 12.48
CA LYS A 3 23.98 10.54 12.59
C LYS A 3 23.99 9.98 11.17
N GLN A 4 24.94 9.10 10.88
CA GLN A 4 24.96 8.35 9.63
C GLN A 4 23.81 7.35 9.69
N ILE A 5 22.72 7.67 8.99
CA ILE A 5 21.56 6.79 8.87
C ILE A 5 21.86 5.81 7.73
N SER A 6 21.58 4.52 7.93
CA SER A 6 21.71 3.55 6.83
C SER A 6 20.69 3.86 5.73
N LEU A 7 21.03 3.53 4.48
CA LEU A 7 20.14 3.75 3.32
C LEU A 7 18.77 3.10 3.53
N ASP A 8 18.73 1.92 4.16
CA ASP A 8 17.49 1.21 4.48
C ASP A 8 16.64 1.99 5.49
N THR A 9 17.24 2.49 6.56
CA THR A 9 16.52 3.26 7.59
C THR A 9 15.97 4.57 7.01
N TRP A 10 16.75 5.24 6.16
CA TRP A 10 16.30 6.44 5.48
C TRP A 10 15.11 6.15 4.55
N SER A 11 15.16 5.05 3.79
CA SER A 11 14.09 4.68 2.86
C SER A 11 12.78 4.37 3.60
N ILE A 12 12.85 3.62 4.71
CA ILE A 12 11.68 3.34 5.58
C ILE A 12 11.06 4.64 6.12
N GLN A 13 11.91 5.54 6.63
CA GLN A 13 11.45 6.82 7.17
C GLN A 13 10.80 7.68 6.07
N HIS A 14 11.42 7.72 4.88
CA HIS A 14 10.90 8.48 3.74
C HIS A 14 9.50 8.00 3.33
N LEU A 15 9.29 6.69 3.19
CA LEU A 15 7.97 6.15 2.89
C LEU A 15 6.97 6.46 4.01
N THR A 16 7.38 6.37 5.28
CA THR A 16 6.52 6.74 6.44
C THR A 16 6.03 8.18 6.32
N ASP A 17 6.93 9.12 5.99
CA ASP A 17 6.60 10.54 5.88
C ASP A 17 5.68 10.82 4.68
N LEU A 18 5.89 10.13 3.56
CA LEU A 18 4.99 10.20 2.40
C LEU A 18 3.58 9.70 2.75
N LEU A 19 3.47 8.57 3.44
CA LEU A 19 2.19 8.01 3.86
C LEU A 19 1.42 8.95 4.81
N LYS A 20 2.11 9.58 5.76
CA LYS A 20 1.51 10.57 6.67
C LYS A 20 0.94 11.76 5.89
N LYS A 21 1.71 12.31 4.95
CA LYS A 21 1.24 13.42 4.10
C LYS A 21 0.05 13.01 3.24
N ALA A 22 0.12 11.84 2.60
CA ALA A 22 -0.94 11.33 1.76
C ALA A 22 -2.21 11.01 2.56
N SER A 23 -2.09 10.52 3.79
CA SER A 23 -3.22 10.28 4.70
C SER A 23 -4.01 11.57 4.98
N LEU A 24 -3.32 12.72 5.10
CA LEU A 24 -3.98 14.02 5.25
C LEU A 24 -4.79 14.40 4.00
N ILE A 25 -4.32 14.01 2.81
CA ILE A 25 -5.08 14.22 1.57
C ILE A 25 -6.32 13.33 1.58
N VAL A 26 -6.18 12.04 1.91
CA VAL A 26 -7.33 11.13 2.03
C VAL A 26 -8.36 11.66 3.02
N ALA A 27 -7.92 12.19 4.17
CA ALA A 27 -8.82 12.78 5.15
C ALA A 27 -9.60 14.00 4.59
N LYS A 28 -8.97 14.80 3.72
CA LYS A 28 -9.60 15.97 3.09
C LYS A 28 -10.54 15.60 1.94
N THR A 29 -10.17 14.62 1.13
CA THR A 29 -10.93 14.22 -0.07
C THR A 29 -11.96 13.14 0.20
N ASN A 30 -11.82 12.44 1.33
CA ASN A 30 -12.56 11.22 1.65
C ASN A 30 -12.42 10.10 0.60
N THR A 31 -11.32 10.12 -0.16
CA THR A 31 -11.04 9.17 -1.24
C THR A 31 -9.75 8.42 -0.93
N PRO A 32 -9.81 7.09 -0.70
CA PRO A 32 -8.61 6.28 -0.48
C PRO A 32 -7.64 6.32 -1.67
N ILE A 33 -6.36 6.17 -1.39
CA ILE A 33 -5.32 6.06 -2.43
C ILE A 33 -4.96 4.58 -2.58
N ILE A 34 -5.19 4.01 -3.76
CA ILE A 34 -4.68 2.67 -4.08
C ILE A 34 -3.16 2.76 -4.23
N LEU A 35 -2.42 2.06 -3.35
CA LEU A 35 -0.96 2.02 -3.35
C LEU A 35 -0.45 1.04 -4.40
N TYR A 36 -1.05 -0.14 -4.49
CA TYR A 36 -0.80 -1.13 -5.54
C TYR A 36 -1.95 -2.12 -5.68
N ARG A 37 -1.98 -2.79 -6.83
CA ARG A 37 -2.80 -3.97 -7.09
C ARG A 37 -1.91 -5.08 -7.64
N GLN A 38 -2.14 -6.31 -7.22
CA GLN A 38 -1.42 -7.47 -7.73
C GLN A 38 -2.40 -8.60 -8.00
N THR A 39 -2.48 -9.05 -9.25
CA THR A 39 -3.21 -10.27 -9.60
C THR A 39 -2.40 -11.48 -9.13
N MET A 40 -3.03 -12.34 -8.34
CA MET A 40 -2.45 -13.57 -7.81
C MET A 40 -2.74 -14.76 -8.74
N GLU A 41 -4.01 -14.93 -9.10
CA GLU A 41 -4.48 -16.01 -9.97
C GLU A 41 -5.61 -15.50 -10.89
N GLU A 42 -5.68 -16.08 -12.08
CA GLU A 42 -6.77 -15.91 -13.03
C GLU A 42 -7.23 -17.29 -13.49
N LYS A 43 -8.51 -17.62 -13.27
CA LYS A 43 -9.09 -18.92 -13.65
C LYS A 43 -10.55 -18.75 -14.01
N ASP A 44 -10.95 -19.24 -15.17
CA ASP A 44 -12.36 -19.27 -15.62
C ASP A 44 -13.05 -17.89 -15.48
N ASP A 45 -12.40 -16.83 -15.99
CA ASP A 45 -12.80 -15.41 -15.89
C ASP A 45 -12.92 -14.85 -14.46
N SER A 46 -12.49 -15.62 -13.45
CA SER A 46 -12.35 -15.16 -12.06
C SER A 46 -10.91 -14.77 -11.74
N TYR A 47 -10.78 -13.73 -10.94
CA TYR A 47 -9.52 -13.10 -10.54
C TYR A 47 -9.41 -13.13 -9.03
N GLU A 48 -8.26 -13.56 -8.55
CA GLU A 48 -7.83 -13.30 -7.18
C GLU A 48 -6.77 -12.20 -7.20
N GLU A 49 -6.99 -11.11 -6.49
CA GLU A 49 -6.08 -9.97 -6.45
C GLU A 49 -5.86 -9.44 -5.02
N ILE A 50 -4.67 -8.91 -4.79
CA ILE A 50 -4.37 -8.09 -3.62
C ILE A 50 -4.57 -6.63 -3.99
N VAL A 51 -5.40 -5.92 -3.21
CA VAL A 51 -5.57 -4.47 -3.30
C VAL A 51 -5.06 -3.85 -2.00
N CYS A 52 -4.04 -2.98 -2.11
CA CYS A 52 -3.49 -2.24 -0.98
C CYS A 52 -3.89 -0.78 -1.09
N SER A 53 -4.54 -0.25 -0.07
CA SER A 53 -5.10 1.10 -0.05
C SER A 53 -4.68 1.87 1.20
N LEU A 54 -4.31 3.13 1.00
CA LEU A 54 -4.15 4.11 2.07
C LEU A 54 -5.49 4.78 2.33
N THR A 55 -5.94 4.69 3.58
CA THR A 55 -7.11 5.35 4.13
C THR A 55 -6.69 6.46 5.10
N ASN A 56 -7.64 7.09 5.80
CA ASN A 56 -7.30 8.06 6.84
C ASN A 56 -6.66 7.37 8.06
N GLY A 57 -5.34 7.43 8.14
CA GLY A 57 -4.53 6.94 9.27
C GLY A 57 -4.12 5.47 9.19
N TYR A 58 -4.64 4.72 8.22
CA TYR A 58 -4.40 3.27 8.12
C TYR A 58 -4.19 2.83 6.68
N ILE A 59 -3.46 1.73 6.53
CA ILE A 59 -3.30 1.03 5.27
C ILE A 59 -4.03 -0.29 5.36
N ILE A 60 -4.82 -0.60 4.34
CA ILE A 60 -5.65 -1.79 4.27
C ILE A 60 -5.18 -2.60 3.07
N GLU A 61 -4.70 -3.82 3.32
CA GLU A 61 -4.37 -4.80 2.29
C GLU A 61 -5.44 -5.89 2.27
N GLN A 62 -6.12 -6.05 1.14
CA GLN A 62 -7.25 -6.97 0.96
C GLN A 62 -6.94 -7.99 -0.13
N LEU A 63 -7.21 -9.26 0.14
CA LEU A 63 -7.31 -10.30 -0.87
C LEU A 63 -8.76 -10.39 -1.33
N ILE A 64 -9.00 -10.07 -2.59
CA ILE A 64 -10.32 -9.98 -3.21
C ILE A 64 -10.41 -11.04 -4.29
N VAL A 65 -11.50 -11.80 -4.30
CA VAL A 65 -11.86 -12.66 -5.42
C VAL A 65 -13.06 -12.05 -6.13
N SER A 66 -12.97 -11.88 -7.44
CA SER A 66 -14.04 -11.29 -8.26
C SER A 66 -13.97 -11.76 -9.69
N GLY A 67 -15.08 -11.70 -10.44
CA GLY A 67 -15.14 -12.10 -11.85
C GLY A 67 -15.83 -13.44 -12.08
N GLY A 68 -16.07 -13.75 -13.37
CA GLY A 68 -16.85 -14.91 -13.81
C GLY A 68 -18.26 -14.93 -13.22
N MET A 69 -18.69 -16.11 -12.75
CA MET A 69 -19.97 -16.32 -12.06
C MET A 69 -19.88 -16.12 -10.53
N ILE A 70 -18.74 -15.63 -10.02
CA ILE A 70 -18.47 -15.52 -8.58
C ILE A 70 -18.88 -14.14 -8.07
N VAL A 71 -19.66 -14.10 -6.99
CA VAL A 71 -19.96 -12.86 -6.26
C VAL A 71 -18.67 -12.31 -5.64
N PRO A 72 -18.29 -11.04 -5.90
CA PRO A 72 -17.08 -10.47 -5.33
C PRO A 72 -17.04 -10.60 -3.80
N ALA A 73 -15.91 -11.07 -3.29
CA ALA A 73 -15.75 -11.32 -1.86
C ALA A 73 -14.34 -11.00 -1.37
N PHE A 74 -14.26 -10.48 -0.14
CA PHE A 74 -13.00 -10.36 0.59
C PHE A 74 -12.65 -11.70 1.21
N LYS A 75 -11.54 -12.31 0.79
CA LYS A 75 -11.01 -13.54 1.38
C LYS A 75 -10.21 -13.26 2.65
N GLN A 76 -9.47 -12.16 2.67
CA GLN A 76 -8.62 -11.77 3.78
C GLN A 76 -8.42 -10.26 3.79
N GLN A 77 -8.23 -9.68 4.99
CA GLN A 77 -7.90 -8.28 5.16
C GLN A 77 -6.90 -8.10 6.30
N PHE A 78 -5.89 -7.28 6.04
CA PHE A 78 -4.97 -6.78 7.06
C PHE A 78 -5.05 -5.28 7.15
N VAL A 79 -4.91 -4.77 8.37
CA VAL A 79 -4.88 -3.33 8.66
C VAL A 79 -3.53 -3.02 9.30
N PHE A 80 -2.87 -2.00 8.78
CA PHE A 80 -1.58 -1.53 9.26
C PHE A 80 -1.65 -0.05 9.63
N THR A 81 -0.91 0.31 10.66
CA THR A 81 -0.53 1.70 10.95
C THR A 81 0.45 2.22 9.89
N LEU A 82 0.56 3.54 9.78
CA LEU A 82 1.48 4.17 8.83
C LEU A 82 2.95 3.91 9.20
N GLU A 83 3.21 3.68 10.48
CA GLU A 83 4.54 3.43 11.05
C GLU A 83 5.06 2.01 10.75
N GLU A 84 4.21 0.99 10.87
CA GLU A 84 4.65 -0.40 10.71
C GLU A 84 4.69 -0.87 9.24
N PHE A 85 3.85 -0.28 8.40
CA PHE A 85 3.68 -0.73 7.03
C PHE A 85 4.96 -0.63 6.17
N PRO A 86 5.74 0.46 6.21
CA PRO A 86 6.94 0.57 5.38
C PRO A 86 7.95 -0.54 5.63
N GLU A 87 8.18 -0.90 6.90
CA GLU A 87 9.10 -1.98 7.25
C GLU A 87 8.58 -3.34 6.77
N ARG A 88 7.28 -3.60 6.95
CA ARG A 88 6.63 -4.81 6.43
C ARG A 88 6.73 -4.89 4.91
N LEU A 89 6.43 -3.80 4.20
CA LEU A 89 6.45 -3.75 2.74
C LEU A 89 7.86 -3.98 2.19
N SER A 90 8.87 -3.34 2.80
CA SER A 90 10.27 -3.50 2.41
C SER A 90 10.74 -4.96 2.54
N LYS A 91 10.30 -5.66 3.60
CA LYS A 91 10.56 -7.09 3.80
C LYS A 91 9.77 -7.98 2.82
N LYS A 92 8.55 -7.58 2.45
CA LYS A 92 7.66 -8.32 1.54
C LYS A 92 8.14 -8.24 0.10
N SER A 93 8.42 -7.04 -0.42
CA SER A 93 8.84 -6.81 -1.80
C SER A 93 9.51 -5.45 -1.96
N LYS A 94 10.76 -5.45 -2.44
CA LYS A 94 11.51 -4.23 -2.76
C LYS A 94 10.88 -3.46 -3.93
N ASP A 95 10.29 -4.18 -4.89
CA ASP A 95 9.68 -3.56 -6.07
C ASP A 95 8.41 -2.81 -5.69
N LEU A 96 7.52 -3.45 -4.92
CA LEU A 96 6.30 -2.79 -4.42
C LEU A 96 6.63 -1.60 -3.53
N PHE A 97 7.69 -1.71 -2.71
CA PHE A 97 8.17 -0.60 -1.90
C PHE A 97 8.53 0.60 -2.79
N LEU A 98 9.35 0.38 -3.82
CA LEU A 98 9.78 1.44 -4.73
C LEU A 98 8.62 2.01 -5.54
N GLU A 99 7.72 1.17 -6.05
CA GLU A 99 6.50 1.60 -6.75
C GLU A 99 5.62 2.48 -5.86
N THR A 100 5.44 2.10 -4.60
CA THR A 100 4.64 2.86 -3.63
C THR A 100 5.27 4.22 -3.36
N VAL A 101 6.60 4.29 -3.17
CA VAL A 101 7.33 5.56 -3.02
C VAL A 101 7.11 6.45 -4.24
N ASN A 102 7.37 5.93 -5.44
CA ASN A 102 7.23 6.68 -6.69
C ASN A 102 5.81 7.20 -6.91
N LEU A 103 4.80 6.38 -6.61
CA LEU A 103 3.40 6.76 -6.69
C LEU A 103 3.09 7.94 -5.76
N LEU A 104 3.49 7.84 -4.49
CA LEU A 104 3.18 8.86 -3.49
C LEU A 104 3.95 10.15 -3.77
N GLU A 105 5.22 10.08 -4.17
CA GLU A 105 5.97 11.26 -4.60
C GLU A 105 5.30 11.97 -5.78
N LYS A 106 4.79 11.22 -6.76
CA LYS A 106 4.07 11.79 -7.90
C LYS A 106 2.74 12.44 -7.49
N LYS A 107 2.02 11.85 -6.52
CA LYS A 107 0.73 12.39 -6.03
C LYS A 107 0.88 13.58 -5.09
N LEU A 108 2.03 13.72 -4.43
CA LEU A 108 2.31 14.78 -3.44
C LEU A 108 3.09 15.97 -4.02
N LYS A 109 3.54 15.88 -5.27
CA LYS A 109 4.02 17.01 -6.07
C LYS A 109 2.84 17.86 -6.52
#